data_AF-A0A330GAQ0-F1
#
_entry.id   AF-A0A330GAQ0-F1
#
_cell.length_a   1.000
_cell.length_b   1.000
_cell.length_c   1.000
_cell.angle_alpha   90.00
_cell.angle_beta   90.00
_cell.angle_gamma   90.00
#
_symmetry.space_group_name_H-M   'P 1'
#
loop_
_entity.id
_entity.type
_entity.pdbx_description
1 polymer ?
#
loop_
_entity_poly.entity_id
_entity_poly.type
_entity_poly.pdbx_seq_one_letter_code
_entity_poly.pdbx_strand_id
1 'polypeptide(L)'
;MNFAHDMGEKPKGFSIERIDNNKGYSPDNCRWANATEQGRNKRNNHKVVVSGESVTMSAAWQTNGMKESTFYNRLNAGMNAEDALAKPVRNRIPYVILNGEKMQLKEAALRTGISKYILRKKVRPDLSITI
;
A
#
# COMPACT_ATOMS: atom_id res chain seq x y z
N MET A 1 -0.61 -30.34 -33.64
CA MET A 1 -0.28 -29.27 -32.67
C MET A 1 0.15 -29.91 -31.38
N ASN A 2 1.26 -29.46 -30.81
CA ASN A 2 1.69 -29.89 -29.49
C ASN A 2 1.76 -28.64 -28.61
N PHE A 3 0.71 -28.44 -27.82
CA PHE A 3 0.57 -27.28 -26.94
C PHE A 3 1.79 -27.06 -26.03
N ALA A 4 2.43 -28.13 -25.56
CA ALA A 4 3.64 -28.02 -24.72
C ALA A 4 4.85 -27.51 -25.50
N HIS A 5 4.99 -27.91 -26.78
CA HIS A 5 6.02 -27.41 -27.67
C HIS A 5 5.80 -25.92 -28.00
N ASP A 6 4.55 -25.56 -28.30
CA ASP A 6 4.17 -24.19 -28.68
C ASP A 6 4.30 -23.19 -27.52
N MET A 7 4.19 -23.66 -26.27
CA MET A 7 4.39 -22.85 -25.05
C MET A 7 5.86 -22.63 -24.66
N GLY A 8 6.80 -23.34 -25.28
CA GLY A 8 8.22 -23.29 -24.94
C GLY A 8 8.57 -23.85 -23.56
N GLU A 9 9.83 -23.70 -23.17
CA GLU A 9 10.34 -24.23 -21.89
C GLU A 9 9.73 -23.49 -20.70
N LYS A 10 9.25 -24.26 -19.71
CA LYS A 10 8.68 -23.73 -18.48
C LYS A 10 9.77 -23.19 -17.54
N PRO A 11 9.76 -21.89 -17.18
CA PRO A 11 10.68 -21.37 -16.19
C PRO A 11 10.46 -22.00 -14.79
N LYS A 12 11.54 -22.04 -13.99
CA LYS A 12 11.47 -22.54 -12.61
C LYS A 12 10.54 -21.67 -11.76
N GLY A 13 9.60 -22.30 -11.04
CA GLY A 13 8.63 -21.60 -10.19
C GLY A 13 7.43 -20.98 -10.92
N PHE A 14 7.32 -21.21 -12.23
CA PHE A 14 6.18 -20.75 -13.03
C PHE A 14 5.22 -21.92 -13.29
N SER A 15 3.94 -21.57 -13.48
CA SER A 15 2.92 -22.46 -14.02
C SER A 15 2.11 -21.73 -15.08
N ILE A 16 1.29 -22.50 -15.80
CA ILE A 16 0.52 -21.97 -16.91
C ILE A 16 -0.64 -21.11 -16.42
N GLU A 17 -0.86 -19.97 -17.06
CA GLU A 17 -1.89 -18.99 -16.72
C GLU A 17 -2.53 -18.46 -18.00
N ARG A 18 -3.83 -18.15 -17.94
CA ARG A 18 -4.53 -17.55 -19.07
C ARG A 18 -4.25 -16.05 -19.12
N ILE A 19 -4.00 -15.52 -20.31
CA ILE A 19 -3.90 -14.08 -20.53
C ILE A 19 -5.28 -13.45 -20.36
N ASP A 20 -6.28 -13.98 -21.09
CA ASP A 20 -7.69 -13.65 -20.90
C ASP A 20 -8.42 -14.81 -20.25
N ASN A 21 -8.90 -14.56 -19.03
CA ASN A 21 -9.64 -15.54 -18.26
C ASN A 21 -11.00 -15.93 -18.87
N ASN A 22 -11.53 -15.17 -19.84
CA ASN A 22 -12.77 -15.48 -20.54
C ASN A 22 -12.57 -16.44 -21.73
N LYS A 23 -11.33 -16.75 -22.09
CA LYS A 23 -10.98 -17.63 -23.21
C LYS A 23 -10.45 -18.99 -22.73
N GLY A 24 -10.39 -19.97 -23.63
CA GLY A 24 -9.85 -21.31 -23.38
C GLY A 24 -8.31 -21.35 -23.31
N TYR A 25 -7.75 -22.55 -23.13
CA TYR A 25 -6.29 -22.73 -23.21
C TYR A 25 -5.85 -22.83 -24.67
N SER A 26 -4.97 -21.92 -25.09
CA SER A 26 -4.28 -21.93 -26.39
C SER A 26 -2.91 -21.24 -26.25
N PRO A 27 -1.93 -21.52 -27.14
CA PRO A 27 -0.63 -20.85 -27.09
C PRO A 27 -0.74 -19.32 -27.10
N ASP A 28 -1.70 -18.77 -27.85
CA ASP A 28 -1.96 -17.33 -27.94
C ASP A 28 -2.67 -16.73 -26.70
N ASN A 29 -3.33 -17.57 -25.89
CA ASN A 29 -4.05 -17.13 -24.69
C ASN A 29 -3.41 -17.64 -23.39
N CYS A 30 -2.24 -18.28 -23.45
CA CYS A 30 -1.55 -18.82 -22.29
C CYS A 30 -0.17 -18.21 -22.17
N ARG A 31 0.29 -18.06 -20.94
CA ARG A 31 1.66 -17.65 -20.64
C ARG A 31 2.16 -18.40 -19.42
N TRP A 32 3.48 -18.52 -19.29
CA TRP A 32 4.09 -18.85 -18.02
C TRP A 32 3.94 -17.65 -17.08
N ALA A 33 3.41 -17.88 -15.88
CA ALA A 33 3.27 -16.86 -14.86
C ALA A 33 3.73 -17.40 -13.50
N ASN A 34 4.32 -16.52 -12.69
CA ASN A 34 4.64 -16.84 -11.30
C ASN A 34 3.39 -16.71 -10.40
N ALA A 35 3.49 -17.16 -9.15
CA ALA A 35 2.38 -17.15 -8.20
C ALA A 35 1.75 -15.76 -7.97
N THR A 36 2.56 -14.70 -8.00
CA THR A 36 2.09 -13.31 -7.85
C THR A 36 1.28 -12.86 -9.05
N GLU A 37 1.76 -13.16 -10.26
CA GLU A 37 1.08 -12.81 -11.51
C GLU A 37 -0.25 -13.55 -11.66
N GLN A 38 -0.27 -14.86 -11.37
CA GLN A 38 -1.50 -15.66 -11.34
C GLN A 38 -2.46 -15.11 -10.28
N GLY A 39 -1.93 -14.80 -9.09
CA GLY A 39 -2.66 -14.14 -8.02
C GLY A 39 -3.34 -12.87 -8.50
N ARG A 40 -2.66 -12.01 -9.26
CA ARG A 40 -3.20 -10.77 -9.83
C ARG A 40 -4.27 -11.01 -10.91
N ASN A 41 -4.17 -12.11 -11.65
CA ASN A 41 -5.13 -12.43 -12.71
C ASN A 41 -6.48 -12.97 -12.18
N LYS A 42 -6.57 -13.36 -10.91
CA LYS A 42 -7.81 -13.92 -10.34
C LYS A 42 -9.00 -12.95 -10.49
N ARG A 43 -10.13 -13.49 -10.96
CA ARG A 43 -11.39 -12.75 -11.16
C ARG A 43 -11.97 -12.17 -9.87
N ASN A 44 -11.67 -12.78 -8.72
CA ASN A 44 -12.18 -12.35 -7.41
C ASN A 44 -11.33 -11.25 -6.75
N ASN A 45 -10.29 -10.73 -7.42
CA ASN A 45 -9.55 -9.60 -6.91
C ASN A 45 -10.40 -8.33 -6.94
N HIS A 46 -10.26 -7.51 -5.91
CA HIS A 46 -10.77 -6.15 -5.93
C HIS A 46 -9.92 -5.32 -6.89
N LYS A 47 -10.54 -4.86 -7.98
CA LYS A 47 -9.89 -4.05 -9.01
C LYS A 47 -10.29 -2.59 -8.87
N VAL A 48 -9.35 -1.71 -9.19
CA VAL A 48 -9.54 -0.27 -9.25
C VAL A 48 -9.05 0.24 -10.60
N VAL A 49 -9.55 1.40 -11.01
CA VAL A 49 -9.08 2.06 -12.24
C VAL A 49 -8.00 3.06 -11.88
N VAL A 50 -6.82 2.93 -12.48
CA VAL A 50 -5.70 3.86 -12.34
C VAL A 50 -5.19 4.17 -13.73
N SER A 51 -5.14 5.46 -14.10
CA SER A 51 -4.69 5.91 -15.43
C SER A 51 -5.43 5.22 -16.60
N GLY A 52 -6.72 4.96 -16.43
CA GLY A 52 -7.56 4.29 -17.44
C GLY A 52 -7.46 2.75 -17.46
N GLU A 53 -6.56 2.15 -16.68
CA GLU A 53 -6.37 0.69 -16.64
C GLU A 53 -7.00 0.05 -15.40
N SER A 54 -7.60 -1.14 -15.59
CA SER A 54 -8.15 -1.94 -14.49
C SER A 54 -7.05 -2.79 -13.85
N VAL A 55 -6.54 -2.32 -12.71
CA VAL A 55 -5.48 -2.98 -11.96
C VAL A 55 -6.01 -3.55 -10.65
N THR A 56 -5.36 -4.58 -10.12
CA THR A 56 -5.66 -5.03 -8.75
C THR A 56 -5.34 -3.92 -7.77
N MET A 57 -6.15 -3.77 -6.70
CA MET A 57 -5.92 -2.78 -5.66
C MET A 57 -4.49 -2.86 -5.09
N SER A 58 -3.96 -4.08 -4.91
CA SER A 58 -2.60 -4.30 -4.41
C SER A 58 -1.51 -3.78 -5.32
N ALA A 59 -1.63 -4.05 -6.62
CA ALA A 59 -0.75 -3.46 -7.62
C ALA A 59 -0.81 -1.93 -7.58
N ALA A 60 -2.00 -1.33 -7.41
CA ALA A 60 -2.15 0.12 -7.36
C ALA A 60 -1.28 0.75 -6.26
N TRP A 61 -1.39 0.32 -5.00
CA TRP A 61 -0.59 0.93 -3.93
C TRP A 61 0.90 0.55 -4.01
N GLN A 62 1.23 -0.68 -4.40
CA GLN A 62 2.62 -1.15 -4.51
C GLN A 62 3.39 -0.34 -5.55
N THR A 63 2.84 -0.19 -6.76
CA THR A 63 3.49 0.53 -7.86
C THR A 63 3.65 2.01 -7.58
N ASN A 64 2.75 2.61 -6.79
CA ASN A 64 2.80 4.02 -6.42
C ASN A 64 3.57 4.29 -5.11
N GLY A 65 4.22 3.28 -4.53
CA GLY A 65 4.96 3.44 -3.27
C GLY A 65 4.10 3.84 -2.08
N MET A 66 2.80 3.54 -2.12
CA MET A 66 1.85 3.89 -1.07
C MET A 66 1.62 2.72 -0.12
N LYS A 67 1.48 3.02 1.18
CA LYS A 67 1.05 2.01 2.16
C LYS A 67 -0.39 1.60 1.89
N GLU A 68 -0.64 0.30 1.92
CA GLU A 68 -1.95 -0.33 1.82
C GLU A 68 -3.00 0.40 2.69
N SER A 69 -2.72 0.55 4.00
CA SER A 69 -3.66 1.20 4.93
C SER A 69 -3.99 2.64 4.56
N THR A 70 -3.03 3.37 3.98
CA THR A 70 -3.26 4.75 3.54
C THR A 70 -4.18 4.78 2.34
N PHE A 71 -3.96 3.90 1.38
CA PHE A 71 -4.79 3.79 0.19
C PHE A 71 -6.22 3.35 0.54
N TYR A 72 -6.39 2.30 1.34
CA TYR A 72 -7.71 1.83 1.79
C TYR A 72 -8.50 2.90 2.54
N ASN A 73 -7.86 3.61 3.48
CA ASN A 73 -8.53 4.69 4.21
C ASN A 73 -9.01 5.80 3.28
N ARG A 74 -8.30 6.04 2.17
CA ARG A 74 -8.70 7.04 1.18
C ARG A 74 -9.90 6.55 0.36
N LEU A 75 -9.89 5.30 -0.09
CA LEU A 75 -11.03 4.72 -0.80
C LEU A 75 -12.28 4.66 0.08
N ASN A 76 -12.14 4.27 1.35
CA ASN A 76 -13.25 4.25 2.32
C ASN A 76 -13.80 5.65 2.62
N ALA A 77 -12.99 6.69 2.42
CA ALA A 77 -13.43 8.09 2.50
C ALA A 77 -14.09 8.59 1.20
N GLY A 78 -14.31 7.70 0.22
CA GLY A 78 -14.98 8.01 -1.04
C GLY A 78 -14.08 8.55 -2.15
N MET A 79 -12.75 8.55 -1.98
CA MET A 79 -11.85 8.92 -3.08
C MET A 79 -11.82 7.81 -4.14
N ASN A 80 -11.74 8.19 -5.41
CA ASN A 80 -11.34 7.26 -6.45
C ASN A 80 -9.84 6.89 -6.29
N ALA A 81 -9.41 5.82 -6.94
CA ALA A 81 -8.06 5.31 -6.80
C ALA A 81 -6.98 6.29 -7.29
N GLU A 82 -7.23 7.04 -8.35
CA GLU A 82 -6.26 7.99 -8.90
C GLU A 82 -6.00 9.15 -7.93
N ASP A 83 -7.05 9.80 -7.44
CA ASP A 83 -6.95 10.85 -6.42
C ASP A 83 -6.34 10.32 -5.12
N ALA A 84 -6.73 9.11 -4.74
CA ALA A 84 -6.20 8.45 -3.55
C ALA A 84 -4.70 8.17 -3.69
N LEU A 85 -4.16 7.94 -4.89
CA LEU A 85 -2.73 7.76 -5.12
C LEU A 85 -1.99 9.10 -5.19
N ALA A 86 -2.59 10.11 -5.85
CA ALA A 86 -1.98 11.42 -6.06
C ALA A 86 -1.86 12.26 -4.77
N LYS A 87 -2.79 12.08 -3.82
CA LYS A 87 -2.81 12.88 -2.59
C LYS A 87 -1.55 12.63 -1.74
N PRO A 88 -0.75 13.65 -1.37
CA PRO A 88 0.44 13.44 -0.55
C PRO A 88 0.07 12.93 0.86
N VAL A 89 0.89 12.02 1.40
CA VAL A 89 0.74 11.57 2.79
C VAL A 89 1.27 12.67 3.71
N ARG A 90 0.40 13.22 4.56
CA ARG A 90 0.81 14.25 5.51
C ARG A 90 1.73 13.65 6.57
N ASN A 91 3.01 14.04 6.55
CA ASN A 91 3.94 13.67 7.61
C ASN A 91 3.70 14.56 8.84
N ARG A 92 2.87 14.10 9.79
CA ARG A 92 2.64 14.85 11.03
C ARG A 92 3.81 14.64 11.98
N ILE A 93 4.64 15.66 12.15
CA ILE A 93 5.62 15.70 13.23
C ILE A 93 4.86 15.99 14.54
N PRO A 94 4.85 15.06 15.51
CA PRO A 94 4.14 15.28 16.76
C PRO A 94 4.82 16.39 17.56
N TYR A 95 4.01 17.25 18.17
CA TYR A 95 4.45 18.28 19.11
C TYR A 95 3.77 18.06 20.46
N VAL A 96 4.34 18.66 21.50
CA VAL A 96 3.77 18.75 22.84
C VAL A 96 3.88 20.19 23.34
N ILE A 97 3.09 20.54 24.35
CA ILE A 97 3.22 21.82 25.08
C ILE A 97 3.88 21.49 26.41
N LEU A 98 5.12 21.92 26.62
CA LEU A 98 5.87 21.71 27.85
C LEU A 98 6.09 23.07 28.50
N ASN A 99 5.63 23.26 29.73
CA ASN A 99 5.75 24.52 30.46
C ASN A 99 5.19 25.74 29.69
N GLY A 100 4.08 25.55 28.96
CA GLY A 100 3.47 26.60 28.14
C GLY A 100 4.12 26.80 26.76
N GLU A 101 5.24 26.13 26.48
CA GLU A 101 5.97 26.25 25.22
C GLU A 101 5.66 25.08 24.28
N LYS A 102 5.29 25.38 23.03
CA LYS A 102 5.07 24.36 21.99
C LYS A 102 6.40 23.96 21.36
N MET A 103 6.76 22.68 21.47
CA MET A 103 7.99 22.12 20.89
C MET A 103 7.77 20.74 20.26
N GLN A 104 8.70 20.30 19.42
CA GLN A 104 8.59 18.97 18.80
C GLN A 104 8.73 17.87 19.86
N LEU A 105 7.99 16.76 19.72
CA LEU A 105 8.06 15.65 20.68
C LEU A 105 9.48 15.09 20.83
N LYS A 106 10.27 15.10 19.74
CA LYS A 106 11.68 14.68 19.77
C LYS A 106 12.53 15.62 20.61
N GLU A 107 12.29 16.92 20.48
CA GLU A 107 12.98 17.97 21.23
C GLU A 107 12.60 17.93 22.71
N ALA A 108 11.30 17.80 23.03
CA ALA A 108 10.84 17.62 24.40
C ALA A 108 11.47 16.38 25.07
N ALA A 109 11.60 15.27 24.34
CA ALA A 109 12.24 14.06 24.86
C ALA A 109 13.73 14.28 25.18
N LEU A 110 14.43 15.00 24.30
CA LEU A 110 15.84 15.33 24.51
C LEU A 110 16.03 16.27 25.70
N ARG A 111 15.17 17.29 25.83
CA ARG A 111 15.25 18.32 26.88
C ARG A 111 14.94 17.76 28.28
N THR A 112 14.02 16.81 28.37
CA THR A 112 13.51 16.29 29.66
C THR A 112 14.13 14.96 30.07
N GLY A 113 14.77 14.24 29.14
CA GLY A 113 15.15 12.84 29.34
C GLY A 113 13.97 11.86 29.38
N ILE A 114 12.73 12.35 29.24
CA ILE A 114 11.52 11.51 29.26
C ILE A 114 11.30 10.91 27.87
N SER A 115 10.93 9.62 27.83
CA SER A 115 10.68 8.95 26.55
C SER A 115 9.53 9.59 25.77
N LYS A 116 9.64 9.62 24.44
CA LYS A 116 8.58 10.10 23.52
C LYS A 116 7.22 9.45 23.79
N TYR A 117 7.21 8.17 24.19
CA TYR A 117 5.98 7.45 24.53
C TYR A 117 5.29 8.07 25.75
N ILE A 118 6.04 8.31 26.82
CA ILE A 118 5.51 8.90 28.06
C ILE A 118 5.07 10.35 27.82
N LEU A 119 5.88 11.15 27.12
CA LEU A 119 5.51 12.52 26.75
C LEU A 119 4.21 12.56 25.95
N ARG A 120 4.03 11.69 24.95
CA ARG A 120 2.79 11.61 24.16
C ARG A 120 1.56 11.21 24.99
N LYS A 121 1.74 10.41 26.04
CA LYS A 121 0.64 9.93 26.91
C LYS A 121 0.28 10.94 27.99
N LYS A 122 1.28 11.62 28.57
CA LYS A 122 1.14 12.44 29.79
C LYS A 122 1.13 13.95 29.54
N VAL A 123 1.84 14.44 28.52
CA VAL A 123 1.90 15.89 28.21
C VAL A 123 0.80 16.22 27.22
N ARG A 124 -0.41 16.44 27.74
CA ARG A 124 -1.54 16.96 26.97
C ARG A 124 -1.53 18.50 27.02
N PRO A 125 -2.24 19.20 26.11
CA PRO A 125 -2.33 20.67 26.12
C PRO A 125 -2.80 21.28 27.44
N ASP A 126 -3.48 20.49 28.28
CA ASP A 126 -4.09 20.83 29.56
C ASP A 126 -3.31 20.32 30.79
N LEU A 127 -2.20 19.59 30.59
CA LEU A 127 -1.40 19.03 31.69
C LEU A 127 -0.01 19.66 31.73
N SER A 128 0.16 20.69 32.57
CA SER A 128 1.46 21.20 32.99
C SER A 128 2.17 20.13 33.81
N ILE A 129 3.03 19.34 33.17
CA ILE A 129 4.00 18.52 33.90
C ILE A 129 5.13 19.45 34.32
N THR A 130 5.04 19.97 35.54
CA THR A 130 6.19 20.54 36.23
C THR A 130 7.14 19.39 36.53
N ILE A 131 8.35 19.44 35.97
CA ILE A 131 9.45 18.51 36.27
C ILE A 131 10.40 19.24 37.23
#